data_AF-A0A162UTP0-F1
#
_entry.id   AF-A0A162UTP0-F1
#
_cell.length_a   1.000
_cell.length_b   1.000
_cell.length_c   1.000
_cell.angle_alpha   90.00
_cell.angle_beta   90.00
_cell.angle_gamma   90.00
#
_symmetry.space_group_name_H-M   'P 1'
#
loop_
_entity.id
_entity.type
_entity.pdbx_description
1 polymer ?
#
loop_
_entity_poly.entity_id
_entity_poly.type
_entity_poly.pdbx_seq_one_letter_code
_entity_poly.pdbx_strand_id
1 'polypeptide(L)' 'MRLRIALDERMKRDKEIQVKGIPFVFDPFTAALLREPITVYYDDVEDSFRVAFTGYEGDLC' A
#
# COMPACT_ATOMS: atom_id res chain seq x y z
N MET A 1 4.70 12.01 6.56
CA MET A 1 3.39 11.51 6.08
C MET A 1 3.13 10.19 6.80
N ARG A 2 1.89 9.90 7.22
CA ARG A 2 1.54 8.64 7.88
C ARG A 2 0.45 7.96 7.06
N LEU A 3 0.75 6.77 6.54
CA LEU A 3 -0.24 5.92 5.89
C LEU A 3 -0.97 5.10 6.96
N ARG A 4 -2.22 4.77 6.68
CA ARG A 4 -3.07 3.92 7.53
C ARG A 4 -3.77 2.93 6.63
N ILE A 5 -3.92 1.71 7.12
CA ILE A 5 -4.71 0.69 6.43
C ILE A 5 -6.13 0.66 6.98
N ALA A 6 -7.09 0.43 6.10
CA ALA A 6 -8.48 0.18 6.45
C ALA A 6 -9.05 -0.86 5.48
N LEU A 7 -10.06 -1.60 5.94
CA LEU A 7 -10.83 -2.47 5.06
C LEU A 7 -11.81 -1.59 4.27
N ASP A 8 -11.80 -1.72 2.94
CA ASP A 8 -12.65 -0.96 2.05
C ASP A 8 -13.01 -1.78 0.80
N GLU A 9 -14.02 -1.32 0.05
CA GLU A 9 -14.42 -1.91 -1.22
C GLU A 9 -13.54 -1.40 -2.37
N ARG A 10 -13.18 -2.31 -3.29
CA ARG A 10 -12.44 -1.95 -4.50
C ARG A 10 -13.28 -1.04 -5.41
N MET A 11 -12.74 0.11 -5.79
CA MET A 11 -13.34 1.00 -6.79
C MET A 11 -12.69 0.83 -8.17
N LYS A 12 -13.40 1.22 -9.23
CA LYS A 12 -12.98 1.04 -10.65
C LYS A 12 -11.64 1.68 -11.01
N ARG A 13 -11.19 2.70 -10.27
CA ARG A 13 -9.98 3.48 -10.60
C ARG A 13 -8.83 3.26 -9.63
N ASP A 14 -9.02 2.37 -8.65
CA ASP A 14 -8.00 2.14 -7.65
C ASP A 14 -6.81 1.41 -8.27
N LYS A 15 -5.62 1.81 -7.83
CA LYS A 15 -4.40 1.07 -8.13
C LYS A 15 -4.33 -0.11 -7.19
N GLU A 16 -4.22 -1.31 -7.75
CA GLU A 16 -4.20 -2.56 -7.00
C GLU A 16 -2.78 -3.16 -6.97
N ILE A 17 -2.35 -3.62 -5.80
CA ILE A 17 -1.11 -4.37 -5.59
C ILE A 17 -1.48 -5.63 -4.81
N GLN A 18 -1.09 -6.81 -5.32
CA GLN A 18 -1.41 -8.07 -4.67
C GLN A 18 -0.22 -8.61 -3.88
N VAL A 19 -0.44 -8.91 -2.59
CA VAL A 19 0.60 -9.42 -1.69
C VAL A 19 0.04 -10.59 -0.89
N LYS A 20 0.71 -11.76 -0.96
CA LYS A 20 0.28 -13.01 -0.28
C LYS A 20 -1.21 -13.36 -0.57
N GLY A 21 -1.70 -13.04 -1.78
CA GLY A 21 -3.10 -13.26 -2.17
C GLY A 21 -4.09 -12.19 -1.69
N ILE A 22 -3.66 -11.23 -0.88
CA ILE A 22 -4.48 -10.12 -0.37
C ILE A 22 -4.33 -8.92 -1.34
N PRO A 23 -5.44 -8.37 -1.85
CA PRO A 23 -5.41 -7.17 -2.67
C PRO A 23 -5.31 -5.90 -1.80
N PHE A 24 -4.31 -5.08 -2.06
CA PHE A 24 -4.18 -3.73 -1.52
C PHE A 24 -4.61 -2.74 -2.58
N VAL A 25 -5.54 -1.85 -2.24
CA VAL A 25 -6.05 -0.81 -3.13
C VAL A 25 -5.59 0.56 -2.65
N PHE A 26 -5.20 1.39 -3.61
CA PHE A 26 -4.89 2.80 -3.39
C PHE A 26 -5.82 3.62 -4.27
N ASP A 27 -6.58 4.53 -3.65
CA ASP A 27 -7.41 5.45 -4.41
C ASP A 27 -6.53 6.33 -5.32
N PRO A 28 -7.06 6.88 -6.42
CA PRO A 28 -6.26 7.65 -7.38
C PRO A 28 -5.54 8.85 -6.77
N PHE A 29 -6.10 9.51 -5.76
CA PHE A 29 -5.46 10.67 -5.12
C PHE A 29 -4.28 10.23 -4.26
N THR A 30 -4.45 9.18 -3.47
CA THR A 30 -3.36 8.59 -2.70
C THR A 30 -2.27 8.06 -3.62
N ALA A 31 -2.63 7.30 -4.67
CA ALA A 31 -1.66 6.77 -5.63
C ALA A 31 -0.88 7.89 -6.35
N ALA A 32 -1.52 9.03 -6.67
CA ALA A 32 -0.83 10.18 -7.25
C ALA A 32 0.11 10.89 -6.27
N LEU A 33 -0.21 10.88 -4.97
CA LEU A 33 0.64 11.42 -3.91
C LEU A 33 1.85 10.52 -3.64
N LEU A 34 1.64 9.20 -3.70
CA LEU A 34 2.65 8.17 -3.55
C LEU A 34 3.48 8.08 -4.84
N ARG A 35 4.60 8.80 -4.87
CA ARG A 35 5.53 8.83 -6.01
C ARG A 35 5.92 7.42 -6.43
N GLU A 36 5.68 7.08 -7.70
CA GLU A 36 5.98 5.76 -8.24
C GLU A 36 7.49 5.43 -8.20
N PRO A 37 7.87 4.14 -8.10
CA PRO A 37 7.00 2.96 -7.96
C PRO A 37 6.46 2.80 -6.52
N ILE A 38 5.26 2.24 -6.38
CA ILE A 38 4.69 1.85 -5.08
C ILE A 38 4.83 0.34 -4.96
N THR A 39 5.39 -0.12 -3.86
CA THR A 39 5.57 -1.55 -3.54
C THR A 39 4.95 -1.82 -2.19
N VAL A 40 4.14 -2.86 -2.09
CA VAL A 40 3.68 -3.42 -0.82
C VAL A 40 4.35 -4.78 -0.66
N TYR A 41 4.87 -5.06 0.52
CA TYR A 41 5.45 -6.35 0.85
C TYR A 41 5.09 -6.72 2.28
N TYR A 42 5.23 -8.02 2.59
CA TYR A 42 4.99 -8.55 3.91
C TYR A 42 6.34 -8.84 4.56
N ASP A 43 6.55 -8.32 5.77
CA ASP A 43 7.69 -8.60 6.61
C ASP A 43 7.38 -9.81 7.49
N ASP A 44 7.98 -10.96 7.17
CA ASP A 44 7.77 -12.20 7.91
C ASP A 44 8.37 -12.15 9.34
N VAL A 45 9.27 -11.20 9.64
CA VAL A 45 9.90 -11.06 10.98
C VAL A 45 9.01 -10.26 11.91
N GLU A 46 8.46 -9.15 11.43
CA GLU A 46 7.57 -8.28 12.22
C GLU A 46 6.10 -8.67 12.11
N ASP A 47 5.76 -9.68 11.29
CA ASP A 47 4.39 -10.10 10.99
C ASP A 47 3.51 -8.92 10.55
N SER A 48 4.03 -8.11 9.64
CA SER A 48 3.43 -6.82 9.25
C SER A 48 3.50 -6.57 7.74
N PHE A 49 2.58 -5.73 7.24
CA PHE A 49 2.66 -5.24 5.86
C PHE A 49 3.39 -3.90 5.84
N ARG A 50 4.34 -3.77 4.91
CA ARG A 50 5.15 -2.57 4.73
C ARG A 50 4.93 -2.01 3.34
N VAL A 51 4.98 -0.69 3.21
CA VAL A 51 4.84 0.03 1.95
C VAL A 51 6.09 0.86 1.68
N ALA A 52 6.62 0.73 0.47
CA ALA A 52 7.76 1.49 0.00
C ALA A 52 7.40 2.24 -1.28
N PHE A 53 7.85 3.48 -1.37
CA PHE A 53 7.75 4.30 -2.58
C PHE A 53 8.92 5.29 -2.62
N THR A 54 9.08 6.02 -3.72
CA THR A 54 10.31 6.81 -3.94
C THR A 54 10.56 7.82 -2.80
N GLY A 55 11.59 7.54 -1.98
CA GLY A 55 12.01 8.36 -0.84
C GLY A 55 11.29 8.08 0.49
N TYR A 56 10.54 6.98 0.60
CA TYR A 56 9.85 6.58 1.84
C TYR A 56 9.73 5.06 1.96
N GLU A 57 9.93 4.57 3.17
CA GLU A 57 9.61 3.21 3.59
C GLU A 57 8.98 3.28 4.97
N GLY A 58 7.89 2.56 5.18
CA GLY A 58 7.21 2.54 6.48
C GLY A 58 6.13 1.47 6.57
N ASP A 59 5.70 1.24 7.81
CA ASP A 59 4.75 0.19 8.13
C ASP A 59 3.31 0.68 7.87
N LEU A 60 2.47 -0.25 7.43
CA LEU A 60 1.03 -0.05 7.39
C LEU A 60 0.46 -0.43 8.77
N CYS A 61 0.35 0.57 9.66
CA CYS A 61 -0.37 0.42 10.94
C CYS A 61 -1.89 0.43 10.76
#